data_AF-A0A1T5E9B1-F1
#
_entry.id   AF-A0A1T5E9B1-F1
#
_cell.length_a   1.000
_cell.length_b   1.000
_cell.length_c   1.000
_cell.angle_alpha   90.00
_cell.angle_beta   90.00
_cell.angle_gamma   90.00
#
_symmetry.space_group_name_H-M   'P 1'
#
loop_
_entity.id
_entity.type
_entity.pdbx_description
1 polymer ?
#
loop_
_entity_poly.entity_id
_entity_poly.type
_entity_poly.pdbx_seq_one_letter_code
_entity_poly.pdbx_strand_id
1 'polypeptide(L)'
;MEDILVPIVVVGILFLGLPWLIFHYVTQWKKNGGLTVEDEKLLDDMHEMARRLDDRLGTLERILDSQDPAWRPRQSVDRAREEEWRRDN
;
A
#
# COMPACT_ATOMS: atom_id res chain seq x y z
N MET A 1 43.47 12.42 42.02
CA MET A 1 42.17 11.73 42.26
C MET A 1 41.39 11.56 40.95
N GLU A 2 41.52 12.48 40.01
CA GLU A 2 40.90 12.40 38.67
C GLU A 2 41.43 11.23 37.83
N ASP A 3 42.72 10.88 37.96
CA ASP A 3 43.36 9.78 37.22
C ASP A 3 42.76 8.39 37.50
N ILE A 4 42.06 8.23 38.63
CA ILE A 4 41.39 6.98 39.02
C ILE A 4 39.90 7.04 38.64
N LEU A 5 39.27 8.21 38.72
CA LEU A 5 37.85 8.41 38.45
C LEU A 5 37.52 8.24 36.96
N VAL A 6 38.34 8.83 36.07
CA VAL A 6 38.12 8.82 34.62
C VAL A 6 37.99 7.40 34.05
N PRO A 7 38.93 6.46 34.28
CA PRO A 7 38.79 5.11 33.72
C PRO A 7 37.58 4.35 34.27
N ILE A 8 37.18 4.56 35.52
CA ILE A 8 36.00 3.91 36.12
C ILE A 8 34.71 4.38 35.41
N VAL A 9 34.59 5.68 35.18
CA VAL A 9 33.43 6.25 34.46
C VAL A 9 33.40 5.79 33.01
N VAL A 10 34.56 5.79 32.33
CA VAL A 10 34.67 5.35 30.93
C VAL A 10 34.29 3.87 30.78
N VAL A 11 34.76 3.00 31.68
CA VAL A 11 34.37 1.58 31.69
C VAL A 11 32.88 1.44 31.98
N GLY A 12 32.32 2.19 32.94
CA GLY A 12 30.89 2.20 33.19
C GLY A 12 30.07 2.58 31.96
N ILE A 13 30.43 3.65 31.25
CA ILE A 13 29.74 4.10 30.04
C ILE A 13 29.92 3.10 28.89
N LEU A 14 31.10 2.50 28.72
CA LEU A 14 31.31 1.48 27.69
C LEU A 14 30.44 0.24 27.94
N PHE A 15 30.46 -0.29 29.16
CA PHE A 15 29.78 -1.54 29.48
C PHE A 15 28.29 -1.39 29.77
N LEU A 16 27.80 -0.21 30.18
CA LEU A 16 26.36 0.05 30.30
C LEU A 16 25.81 0.67 29.02
N GLY A 17 26.56 1.58 28.40
CA GLY A 17 26.14 2.32 27.20
C GLY A 17 26.06 1.46 25.95
N LEU A 18 27.04 0.57 25.66
CA LEU A 18 26.94 -0.31 24.49
C LEU A 18 25.74 -1.26 24.59
N PRO A 19 25.56 -2.03 25.68
CA PRO A 19 24.40 -2.90 25.83
C PRO A 19 23.08 -2.12 25.86
N TRP A 20 23.05 -0.91 26.45
CA TRP A 20 21.87 -0.05 26.42
C TRP A 20 21.52 0.40 25.00
N LEU A 21 22.52 0.78 24.21
CA LEU A 21 22.33 1.16 22.81
C LEU A 21 21.75 -0.02 22.01
N ILE A 22 22.35 -1.20 22.17
CA ILE A 22 21.85 -2.44 21.54
C ILE A 22 20.42 -2.71 21.98
N PHE A 23 20.12 -2.66 23.28
CA PHE A 23 18.78 -2.88 23.82
C PHE A 23 17.76 -1.85 23.30
N HIS A 24 18.16 -0.59 23.18
CA HIS A 24 17.33 0.48 22.64
C HIS A 24 16.93 0.18 21.18
N TYR A 25 17.89 -0.17 20.34
CA TYR A 25 17.61 -0.50 18.95
C TYR A 25 16.85 -1.82 18.79
N VAL A 26 17.11 -2.84 19.61
CA VAL A 26 16.32 -4.09 19.63
C VAL A 26 14.88 -3.81 20.05
N THR A 27 14.65 -2.94 21.03
CA THR A 27 13.30 -2.56 21.47
C THR A 27 12.56 -1.75 20.40
N GLN A 28 13.25 -0.86 19.69
CA GLN A 28 12.70 -0.16 18.53
C GLN A 28 12.44 -1.12 17.36
N TRP A 29 13.29 -2.12 17.17
CA TRP A 29 13.10 -3.11 16.11
C TRP A 29 11.87 -4.00 16.37
N LYS A 30 11.59 -4.31 17.64
CA LYS A 30 10.36 -5.00 18.04
C LYS A 30 9.12 -4.12 17.94
N LYS A 31 9.26 -2.79 18.07
CA LYS A 31 8.18 -1.82 17.80
C LYS A 31 7.88 -1.67 16.30
N ASN A 32 8.89 -1.80 15.44
CA ASN A 32 8.75 -1.65 13.98
C ASN A 32 8.61 -3.00 13.22
N GLY A 33 8.57 -4.13 13.93
CA GLY A 33 8.82 -5.46 13.35
C GLY A 33 7.59 -6.29 12.94
N GLY A 34 6.39 -5.72 12.94
CA GLY A 34 5.19 -6.40 12.45
C GLY A 34 4.27 -5.43 11.73
N LEU A 35 3.47 -5.91 10.77
CA LEU A 35 2.27 -5.19 10.35
C LEU A 35 1.53 -4.81 11.63
N THR A 36 1.48 -3.53 11.94
CA THR A 36 0.75 -3.08 13.12
C THR A 36 -0.72 -3.39 12.84
N VAL A 37 -1.54 -3.66 13.86
CA VAL A 37 -3.00 -3.80 13.71
C VAL A 37 -3.60 -2.62 12.91
N GLU A 38 -2.92 -1.47 12.96
CA GLU A 38 -3.19 -0.29 12.16
C GLU A 38 -2.95 -0.45 10.66
N ASP A 39 -1.90 -1.17 10.24
CA ASP A 39 -1.64 -1.49 8.83
C ASP A 39 -2.69 -2.47 8.27
N GLU A 40 -3.10 -3.47 9.07
CA GLU A 40 -4.20 -4.37 8.68
C GLU A 40 -5.51 -3.60 8.52
N LYS A 41 -5.80 -2.68 9.44
CA LYS A 41 -6.97 -1.80 9.35
C LYS A 41 -6.89 -0.86 8.15
N LEU A 42 -5.72 -0.31 7.84
CA LEU A 42 -5.53 0.53 6.66
C LEU A 42 -5.79 -0.25 5.37
N LEU A 43 -5.31 -1.49 5.28
CA LEU A 43 -5.58 -2.36 4.14
C LEU A 43 -7.07 -2.67 3.99
N ASP A 44 -7.78 -2.92 5.09
CA ASP A 44 -9.23 -3.14 5.08
C ASP A 44 -9.99 -1.89 4.62
N ASP A 45 -9.63 -0.71 5.12
CA ASP A 45 -10.21 0.57 4.70
C ASP A 45 -9.95 0.85 3.21
N MET A 46 -8.74 0.56 2.71
CA MET A 46 -8.42 0.69 1.28
C MET A 46 -9.25 -0.28 0.42
N HIS A 47 -9.49 -1.49 0.92
CA HIS A 47 -10.31 -2.47 0.24
C HIS A 47 -11.79 -2.06 0.22
N GLU A 48 -12.32 -1.55 1.33
CA GLU A 48 -13.64 -0.94 1.44
C GLU A 48 -13.83 0.20 0.43
N MET A 49 -12.83 1.09 0.32
CA MET A 49 -12.84 2.20 -0.62
C MET A 49 -12.81 1.72 -2.08
N ALA A 50 -11.99 0.72 -2.39
CA ALA A 50 -11.92 0.13 -3.73
C ALA A 50 -13.28 -0.45 -4.16
N ARG A 51 -13.95 -1.22 -3.28
CA ARG A 51 -15.29 -1.75 -3.55
C ARG A 51 -16.32 -0.66 -3.83
N ARG A 52 -16.32 0.40 -3.02
CA ARG A 52 -17.22 1.54 -3.22
C ARG A 52 -16.96 2.31 -4.52
N LEU A 53 -15.70 2.40 -4.95
CA LEU A 53 -15.36 3.02 -6.23
C LEU A 53 -15.86 2.17 -7.40
N ASP A 54 -15.75 0.84 -7.30
CA ASP A 54 -16.24 -0.10 -8.30
C ASP A 54 -17.78 -0.02 -8.45
N ASP A 55 -18.50 0.00 -7.34
CA ASP A 55 -19.98 0.17 -7.33
C ASP A 55 -20.42 1.45 -8.05
N ARG A 56 -19.66 2.54 -7.86
CA ARG A 56 -19.92 3.83 -8.52
C ARG A 56 -19.54 3.79 -9.99
N LEU A 57 -18.45 3.10 -10.34
CA LEU A 57 -18.04 2.85 -11.72
C LEU A 57 -19.16 2.17 -12.50
N GLY A 58 -19.84 1.18 -11.94
CA GLY A 58 -21.00 0.55 -12.60
C GLY A 58 -22.14 1.54 -12.90
N THR A 59 -22.36 2.51 -12.01
CA THR A 59 -23.34 3.59 -12.27
C THR A 59 -22.86 4.54 -13.37
N LEU A 60 -21.56 4.88 -13.36
CA LEU A 60 -20.95 5.71 -14.40
C LEU A 60 -20.95 5.01 -15.76
N GLU A 61 -20.68 3.71 -15.81
CA GLU A 61 -20.78 2.90 -17.03
C GLU A 61 -22.18 2.96 -17.62
N ARG A 62 -23.22 2.80 -16.78
CA ARG A 62 -24.60 2.91 -17.23
C ARG A 62 -24.96 4.30 -17.77
N ILE A 63 -24.46 5.36 -17.12
CA ILE A 63 -24.67 6.74 -17.59
C ILE A 63 -23.91 6.98 -18.90
N LEU A 64 -22.68 6.49 -19.01
CA LEU A 64 -21.84 6.67 -20.19
C LEU A 64 -22.41 5.89 -21.39
N ASP A 65 -22.88 4.66 -21.18
CA ASP A 65 -23.63 3.87 -22.18
C ASP A 65 -24.89 4.61 -22.67
N SER A 66 -25.56 5.37 -21.79
CA SER A 66 -26.74 6.16 -22.17
C SER A 66 -26.43 7.42 -22.97
N GLN A 67 -25.23 7.99 -22.81
CA GLN A 67 -24.83 9.24 -23.47
C GLN A 67 -24.09 9.01 -24.80
N ASP A 68 -23.23 8.00 -24.86
CA ASP A 68 -22.50 7.64 -26.07
C ASP A 68 -22.40 6.11 -26.18
N PRO A 69 -23.33 5.42 -26.85
CA PRO A 69 -23.32 3.95 -26.98
C PRO A 69 -22.07 3.37 -27.67
N ALA A 70 -21.21 4.21 -28.26
CA ALA A 70 -19.99 3.81 -28.97
C ALA A 70 -18.71 4.05 -28.15
N TRP A 71 -18.81 4.53 -26.91
CA TRP A 71 -17.65 4.89 -26.07
C TRP A 71 -16.70 3.71 -25.78
N ARG A 72 -17.18 2.46 -25.81
CA ARG A 72 -16.37 1.25 -25.62
C ARG A 72 -15.60 0.92 -26.92
N PRO A 73 -14.27 1.13 -27.00
CA PRO A 73 -13.52 0.98 -28.24
C PRO A 73 -13.41 -0.47 -28.75
N ARG A 74 -13.75 -1.46 -27.92
CA ARG A 74 -13.62 -2.88 -28.25
C ARG A 74 -14.88 -3.49 -28.85
N GLN A 75 -16.06 -2.95 -28.53
CA GLN A 75 -17.33 -3.46 -29.07
C GLN A 75 -17.63 -2.91 -30.47
N SER A 76 -17.16 -1.70 -30.80
CA SER A 76 -17.36 -1.10 -32.13
C SER A 76 -16.54 -1.81 -33.21
N VAL A 77 -15.31 -2.23 -32.89
CA VAL A 77 -14.43 -2.96 -33.81
C VAL A 77 -14.97 -4.36 -34.13
N ASP A 78 -15.48 -5.08 -33.13
CA ASP A 78 -16.08 -6.39 -33.34
C ASP A 78 -17.40 -6.29 -34.14
N ARG A 79 -18.24 -5.29 -33.88
CA ARG A 79 -19.47 -5.03 -34.68
C ARG A 79 -19.16 -4.70 -36.13
N ALA A 80 -18.18 -3.83 -36.37
CA ALA A 80 -17.76 -3.47 -37.73
C ALA A 80 -17.21 -4.69 -38.50
N ARG A 81 -16.44 -5.55 -37.83
CA ARG A 81 -15.90 -6.80 -38.42
C ARG A 81 -17.00 -7.81 -38.74
N GLU A 82 -18.02 -7.93 -37.88
CA GLU A 82 -19.17 -8.80 -38.13
C GLU A 82 -20.03 -8.29 -39.30
N GLU A 83 -20.25 -6.98 -39.40
CA GLU A 83 -20.97 -6.37 -40.52
C GLU A 83 -20.24 -6.55 -41.86
N GLU A 84 -18.91 -6.45 -41.87
CA GLU A 84 -18.05 -6.67 -43.03
C GLU A 84 -18.11 -8.14 -43.49
N TRP A 85 -18.01 -9.10 -42.57
CA TRP A 85 -18.15 -10.53 -42.87
C TRP A 85 -19.52 -10.88 -43.45
N ARG A 86 -20.58 -10.19 -43.02
CA ARG A 86 -21.96 -10.38 -43.50
C ARG A 86 -22.24 -9.72 -44.85
N ARG A 87 -21.38 -8.82 -45.31
CA ARG A 87 -21.51 -8.11 -46.59
C ARG A 87 -20.81 -8.87 -47.73
N ASP A 88 -19.73 -9.57 -47.39
CA ASP A 88 -18.90 -10.31 -48.34
C ASP A 88 -19.37 -11.76 -48.59
N ASN A 89 -20.37 -12.24 -47.83
CA ASN A 89 -21.01 -13.55 -47.98
C ASN A 89 -22.51 -13.42 -48.27
#